data_AF-A0A7V3MKX2-F1
#
_entry.id   AF-A0A7V3MKX2-F1
#
_cell.length_a   1.000
_cell.length_b   1.000
_cell.length_c   1.000
_cell.angle_alpha   90.00
_cell.angle_beta   90.00
_cell.angle_gamma   90.00
#
_symmetry.space_group_name_H-M   'P 1'
#
loop_
_entity.id
_entity.type
_entity.pdbx_description
1 polymer ?
#
loop_
_entity_poly.entity_id
_entity_poly.type
_entity_poly.pdbx_seq_one_letter_code
_entity_poly.pdbx_strand_id
1 'polypeptide(L)'
;MNKHISYHEVLEGLQHANGCPLCKLEAESVRRYLDSVLYESVNDPGVRSDLIRSRGYCVRHARRLAAMGNAFGIAGLYQDQIALISEFLDRLPDNPPRSSLLSREWQKTQCCPACLVEAKSRERYVWTLVNGLADEEMRNAYASSS
;
A
#
# COMPACT_ATOMS: atom_id res chain seq x y z
N MET A 1 -27.79 0.20 10.40
CA MET A 1 -26.54 -0.32 9.81
C MET A 1 -26.07 -1.46 10.70
N ASN A 2 -25.68 -2.63 10.16
CA ASN A 2 -24.98 -3.60 11.00
C ASN A 2 -23.58 -3.06 11.30
N LYS A 3 -23.23 -2.91 12.58
CA LYS A 3 -21.91 -2.44 13.02
C LYS A 3 -20.89 -3.54 12.75
N HIS A 4 -20.19 -3.44 11.62
CA HIS A 4 -19.09 -4.33 11.24
C HIS A 4 -17.75 -3.77 11.75
N ILE A 5 -16.67 -4.56 11.67
CA ILE A 5 -15.33 -4.21 12.17
C ILE A 5 -14.90 -2.79 11.75
N SER A 6 -15.13 -2.40 10.49
CA SER A 6 -14.78 -1.06 9.99
C SER A 6 -15.50 0.08 10.72
N TYR A 7 -16.74 -0.13 11.19
CA TYR A 7 -17.46 0.88 11.99
C TYR A 7 -16.71 1.17 13.29
N HIS A 8 -16.29 0.11 14.00
CA HIS A 8 -15.55 0.26 15.25
C HIS A 8 -14.15 0.83 15.02
N GLU A 9 -13.45 0.44 13.93
CA GLU A 9 -12.16 1.04 13.58
C GLU A 9 -12.26 2.56 13.34
N VAL A 10 -13.28 3.01 12.60
CA VAL A 10 -13.50 4.45 12.35
C VAL A 10 -13.88 5.18 13.62
N LEU A 11 -14.79 4.61 14.41
CA LEU A 11 -15.25 5.22 15.66
C LEU A 11 -14.09 5.40 16.66
N GLU A 12 -13.31 4.34 16.87
CA GLU A 12 -12.14 4.38 17.74
C GLU A 12 -11.10 5.38 17.22
N GLY A 13 -10.90 5.41 15.89
CA GLY A 13 -10.04 6.39 15.24
C GLY A 13 -10.46 7.82 15.55
N LEU A 14 -11.74 8.16 15.40
CA LEU A 14 -12.27 9.50 15.68
C LEU A 14 -12.07 9.92 17.15
N GLN A 15 -12.15 8.97 18.08
CA GLN A 15 -12.03 9.23 19.52
C GLN A 15 -10.58 9.40 19.99
N HIS A 16 -9.62 8.72 19.36
CA HIS A 16 -8.27 8.57 19.92
C HIS A 16 -7.12 8.99 18.98
N ALA A 17 -7.39 9.30 17.71
CA ALA A 17 -6.33 9.68 16.78
C ALA A 17 -5.83 11.10 17.04
N ASN A 18 -4.50 11.26 17.09
CA ASN A 18 -3.87 12.57 16.95
C ASN A 18 -3.80 12.91 15.45
N GLY A 19 -4.58 13.90 15.02
CA GLY A 19 -4.73 14.28 13.61
C GLY A 19 -5.82 13.50 12.88
N CYS A 20 -5.79 13.48 11.55
CA CYS A 20 -6.87 12.88 10.75
C CYS A 20 -6.97 11.35 10.97
N PRO A 21 -8.11 10.84 11.50
CA PRO A 21 -8.27 9.42 11.82
C PRO A 21 -8.28 8.53 10.57
N LEU A 22 -8.88 8.99 9.48
CA LEU A 22 -8.92 8.23 8.22
C LEU A 22 -7.51 8.06 7.62
N CYS A 23 -6.68 9.11 7.66
CA CYS A 23 -5.30 9.04 7.20
C CYS A 23 -4.48 8.05 8.04
N LYS A 24 -4.70 8.02 9.37
CA LYS A 24 -4.05 7.05 10.26
C LYS A 24 -4.46 5.61 9.91
N LEU A 25 -5.76 5.36 9.73
CA LEU A 25 -6.29 4.03 9.37
C LEU A 25 -5.83 3.56 7.98
N GLU A 26 -5.76 4.46 6.99
CA GLU A 26 -5.15 4.17 5.68
C GLU A 26 -3.68 3.77 5.83
N ALA A 27 -2.91 4.54 6.59
CA ALA A 27 -1.50 4.25 6.82
C ALA A 27 -1.30 2.93 7.57
N GLU A 28 -2.17 2.60 8.52
CA GLU A 28 -2.15 1.32 9.22
C GLU A 28 -2.52 0.15 8.32
N SER A 29 -3.52 0.32 7.43
CA SER A 29 -3.89 -0.70 6.44
C SER A 29 -2.71 -1.05 5.54
N VAL A 30 -1.99 -0.04 5.04
CA VAL A 30 -0.78 -0.26 4.24
C VAL A 30 0.30 -0.96 5.07
N ARG A 31 0.48 -0.58 6.34
CA ARG A 31 1.45 -1.26 7.23
C ARG A 31 1.10 -2.74 7.37
N ARG A 32 -0.13 -3.06 7.75
CA ARG A 32 -0.61 -4.44 7.96
C ARG A 32 -0.46 -5.27 6.68
N TYR A 33 -0.77 -4.69 5.53
CA TYR A 33 -0.57 -5.34 4.23
C TYR A 33 0.91 -5.68 3.97
N LEU A 34 1.81 -4.70 4.10
CA LEU A 34 3.24 -4.94 3.86
C LEU A 34 3.83 -5.95 4.85
N ASP A 35 3.31 -5.95 6.08
CA ASP A 35 3.70 -6.89 7.14
C ASP A 35 3.30 -8.32 6.78
N SER A 36 2.03 -8.53 6.43
CA SER A 36 1.53 -9.84 5.97
C SER A 36 2.29 -10.31 4.72
N VAL A 37 2.58 -9.42 3.77
CA VAL A 37 3.43 -9.78 2.62
C VAL A 37 4.82 -10.27 3.08
N LEU A 38 5.49 -9.56 3.99
CA LEU A 38 6.84 -9.90 4.42
C LEU A 38 6.92 -11.20 5.23
N TYR A 39 5.92 -11.48 6.07
CA TYR A 39 5.98 -12.60 7.01
C TYR A 39 5.19 -13.82 6.57
N GLU A 40 4.12 -13.65 5.82
CA GLU A 40 3.16 -14.71 5.50
C GLU A 40 3.15 -15.04 4.01
N SER A 41 3.46 -14.07 3.14
CA SER A 41 3.23 -14.19 1.70
C SER A 41 4.43 -13.85 0.82
N VAL A 42 5.66 -13.90 1.36
CA VAL A 42 6.90 -13.61 0.59
C VAL A 42 7.05 -14.54 -0.62
N ASN A 43 6.58 -15.79 -0.49
CA ASN A 43 6.61 -16.79 -1.55
C ASN A 43 5.25 -17.02 -2.21
N ASP A 44 4.23 -16.22 -1.87
CA ASP A 44 2.90 -16.38 -2.47
C ASP A 44 2.95 -16.04 -3.97
N PRO A 45 2.53 -16.95 -4.87
CA PRO A 45 2.59 -16.71 -6.31
C PRO A 45 1.75 -15.53 -6.77
N GLY A 46 0.62 -15.25 -6.11
CA GLY A 46 -0.26 -14.12 -6.43
C GLY A 46 0.42 -12.79 -6.13
N VAL A 47 0.96 -12.65 -4.92
CA VAL A 47 1.73 -11.47 -4.49
C VAL A 47 2.92 -11.21 -5.40
N ARG A 48 3.69 -12.26 -5.73
CA ARG A 48 4.85 -12.13 -6.64
C ARG A 48 4.43 -11.71 -8.04
N SER A 49 3.36 -12.28 -8.58
CA SER A 49 2.81 -11.90 -9.89
C SER A 49 2.36 -10.43 -9.92
N ASP A 50 1.67 -9.96 -8.89
CA ASP A 50 1.27 -8.56 -8.76
C ASP A 50 2.49 -7.62 -8.70
N LEU A 51 3.53 -8.03 -7.99
CA LEU A 51 4.76 -7.24 -7.86
C LEU A 51 5.57 -7.21 -9.18
N ILE A 52 5.62 -8.32 -9.91
CA ILE A 52 6.20 -8.40 -11.26
C ILE A 52 5.46 -7.44 -12.22
N ARG A 53 4.13 -7.53 -12.28
CA ARG A 53 3.31 -6.68 -13.18
C ARG A 53 3.43 -5.18 -12.87
N SER A 54 3.62 -4.84 -11.60
CA SER A 54 3.82 -3.45 -11.17
C SER A 54 5.28 -2.98 -11.22
N ARG A 55 6.23 -3.85 -11.60
CA ARG A 55 7.68 -3.64 -11.54
C ARG A 55 8.14 -3.16 -10.15
N GLY A 56 7.52 -3.71 -9.11
CA GLY A 56 7.79 -3.37 -7.72
C GLY A 56 6.83 -2.34 -7.11
N TYR A 57 7.07 -2.02 -5.85
CA TYR A 57 6.34 -0.95 -5.16
C TYR A 57 6.75 0.43 -5.69
N CYS A 58 5.85 1.43 -5.55
CA CYS A 58 6.25 2.81 -5.78
C CYS A 58 7.35 3.24 -4.78
N VAL A 59 8.15 4.26 -5.13
CA VAL A 59 9.23 4.76 -4.26
C VAL A 59 8.77 5.00 -2.81
N ARG A 60 7.55 5.52 -2.62
CA ARG A 60 6.98 5.75 -1.28
C ARG A 60 6.78 4.45 -0.50
N HIS A 61 6.16 3.44 -1.11
CA HIS A 61 5.89 2.16 -0.44
C HIS A 61 7.11 1.26 -0.36
N ALA A 62 8.04 1.35 -1.32
CA ALA A 62 9.33 0.67 -1.23
C ALA A 62 10.17 1.19 -0.05
N ARG A 63 10.21 2.51 0.17
CA ARG A 63 10.86 3.10 1.36
C ARG A 63 10.21 2.65 2.66
N ARG A 64 8.88 2.58 2.68
CA ARG A 64 8.14 2.09 3.86
C ARG A 64 8.47 0.63 4.16
N LEU A 65 8.45 -0.22 3.14
CA LEU A 65 8.82 -1.63 3.26
C LEU A 65 10.25 -1.78 3.79
N ALA A 66 11.20 -1.02 3.23
CA ALA A 66 12.60 -1.04 3.68
C ALA A 66 12.76 -0.67 5.16
N ALA A 67 11.93 0.23 5.67
CA ALA A 67 11.95 0.66 7.07
C ALA A 67 11.34 -0.37 8.05
N MET A 68 10.61 -1.39 7.58
CA MET A 68 9.94 -2.36 8.45
C MET A 68 10.88 -3.41 9.05
N GLY A 69 12.12 -3.53 8.54
CA GLY A 69 13.12 -4.43 9.10
C GLY A 69 12.83 -5.91 8.82
N ASN A 70 13.22 -6.39 7.65
CA ASN A 70 13.29 -7.82 7.31
C ASN A 70 14.11 -7.97 6.02
N ALA A 71 15.44 -7.81 6.11
CA ALA A 71 16.30 -7.79 4.93
C ALA A 71 16.18 -9.06 4.08
N PHE A 72 16.01 -10.23 4.73
CA PHE A 72 15.85 -11.50 4.05
C PHE A 72 14.52 -11.59 3.29
N GLY A 73 13.39 -11.27 3.94
CA GLY A 73 12.08 -11.26 3.31
C GLY A 73 12.00 -10.26 2.16
N ILE A 74 12.61 -9.08 2.32
CA ILE A 74 12.69 -8.07 1.25
C ILE A 74 13.55 -8.59 0.08
N ALA A 75 14.70 -9.19 0.35
CA ALA A 75 15.56 -9.75 -0.69
C ALA A 75 14.85 -10.87 -1.47
N GLY A 76 14.14 -11.76 -0.78
CA GLY A 76 13.35 -12.81 -1.41
C GLY A 76 12.20 -12.25 -2.25
N LEU A 77 11.47 -11.27 -1.71
CA LEU A 77 10.37 -10.61 -2.41
C LEU A 77 10.82 -9.90 -3.69
N TYR A 78 12.00 -9.27 -3.67
CA TYR A 78 12.55 -8.52 -4.80
C TYR A 78 13.38 -9.35 -5.79
N GLN A 79 13.51 -10.66 -5.57
CA GLN A 79 14.32 -11.53 -6.44
C GLN A 79 13.85 -11.47 -7.90
N ASP A 80 12.53 -11.49 -8.15
CA ASP A 80 11.98 -11.40 -9.50
C ASP A 80 12.25 -10.02 -10.12
N GLN A 81 12.16 -8.95 -9.34
CA GLN A 81 12.40 -7.59 -9.82
C GLN A 81 13.86 -7.38 -10.19
N ILE A 82 14.79 -8.01 -9.44
CA ILE A 82 16.22 -8.02 -9.78
C ILE A 82 16.44 -8.77 -11.10
N ALA A 83 15.81 -9.93 -11.30
CA ALA A 83 15.91 -10.66 -12.56
C ALA A 83 15.39 -9.83 -13.74
N LEU A 84 14.21 -9.22 -13.60
CA LEU A 84 13.61 -8.38 -14.63
C LEU A 84 14.48 -7.17 -14.98
N ILE A 85 15.11 -6.53 -13.99
CA ILE A 85 15.93 -5.33 -14.26
C ILE A 85 17.24 -5.72 -14.90
N SER A 86 17.86 -6.83 -14.49
CA SER A 86 19.05 -7.35 -15.16
C SER A 86 18.77 -7.67 -16.63
N GLU A 87 17.68 -8.41 -16.92
CA GLU A 87 17.30 -8.70 -18.30
C GLU A 87 17.02 -7.44 -19.13
N PHE A 88 16.48 -6.39 -18.51
CA PHE A 88 16.27 -5.13 -19.19
C PHE A 88 17.58 -4.40 -19.46
N LEU A 89 18.48 -4.35 -18.48
CA LEU A 89 19.81 -3.75 -18.62
C LEU A 89 20.64 -4.45 -19.69
N ASP A 90 20.57 -5.78 -19.78
CA ASP A 90 21.28 -6.58 -20.78
C ASP A 90 20.80 -6.31 -22.22
N ARG A 91 19.56 -5.82 -22.38
CA ARG A 91 19.00 -5.43 -23.68
C ARG A 91 19.36 -4.00 -24.07
N LEU A 92 19.94 -3.22 -23.17
CA LEU A 92 20.30 -1.84 -23.47
C LEU A 92 21.53 -1.79 -24.38
N PRO A 93 21.54 -0.89 -25.38
CA PRO A 93 22.76 -0.62 -26.14
C PRO A 93 23.81 0.05 -25.24
N ASP A 94 25.10 -0.11 -25.55
CA ASP A 94 26.23 0.44 -24.79
C ASP A 94 26.16 1.96 -24.56
N ASN A 95 25.45 2.68 -25.45
CA ASN A 95 25.23 4.12 -25.34
C ASN A 95 23.73 4.43 -25.37
N PRO A 96 23.01 4.19 -24.25
CA PRO A 96 21.58 4.31 -24.25
C PRO A 96 21.16 5.78 -24.34
N PRO A 97 20.01 6.08 -24.98
CA PRO A 97 19.47 7.43 -24.99
C PRO A 97 19.17 7.89 -23.56
N ARG A 98 19.23 9.21 -23.32
CA ARG A 98 19.06 9.83 -21.98
C ARG A 98 17.87 9.24 -21.20
N SER A 99 18.04 9.18 -19.88
CA SER A 99 17.22 8.49 -18.87
C SER A 99 15.69 8.55 -19.01
N SER A 100 15.12 9.55 -19.70
CA SER A 100 13.68 9.68 -19.91
C SER A 100 13.06 8.58 -20.78
N LEU A 101 13.80 8.00 -21.73
CA LEU A 101 13.27 6.93 -22.59
C LEU A 101 13.35 5.57 -21.90
N LEU A 102 14.49 5.27 -21.28
CA LEU A 102 14.68 4.08 -20.43
C LEU A 102 13.66 4.02 -19.30
N SER A 103 13.41 5.17 -18.66
CA SER A 103 12.44 5.24 -17.59
C SER A 103 11.00 5.04 -18.08
N ARG A 104 10.64 5.40 -19.33
CA ARG A 104 9.30 5.12 -19.87
C ARG A 104 9.07 3.64 -20.16
N GLU A 105 10.07 2.96 -20.68
CA GLU A 105 10.00 1.53 -21.00
C GLU A 105 9.93 0.65 -19.73
N TRP A 106 10.64 1.10 -18.68
CA TRP A 106 10.56 0.52 -17.35
C TRP A 106 9.40 1.08 -16.50
N GLN A 107 8.75 2.18 -16.90
CA GLN A 107 7.67 2.77 -16.12
C GLN A 107 6.43 1.88 -16.18
N LYS A 108 5.72 1.90 -15.05
CA LYS A 108 4.66 0.98 -14.65
C LYS A 108 3.63 0.72 -15.75
N THR A 109 3.44 -0.56 -16.07
CA THR A 109 2.27 -1.04 -16.80
C THR A 109 1.06 -1.19 -15.87
N GLN A 110 1.26 -1.42 -14.56
CA GLN A 110 0.18 -1.53 -13.56
C GLN A 110 0.44 -0.77 -12.25
N CYS A 111 -0.63 -0.48 -11.50
CA CYS A 111 -0.57 0.24 -10.23
C CYS A 111 0.24 -0.52 -9.16
N CYS A 112 0.88 0.23 -8.26
CA CYS A 112 1.55 -0.34 -7.09
C CYS A 112 0.52 -1.07 -6.20
N PRO A 113 0.73 -2.35 -5.82
CA PRO A 113 -0.23 -3.10 -5.00
C PRO A 113 -0.54 -2.41 -3.67
N ALA A 114 0.48 -1.89 -2.98
CA ALA A 114 0.27 -1.12 -1.75
C ALA A 114 -0.52 0.19 -1.96
N CYS A 115 -0.43 0.84 -3.14
CA CYS A 115 -1.29 1.99 -3.47
C CYS A 115 -2.74 1.55 -3.69
N LEU A 116 -2.97 0.38 -4.29
CA LEU A 116 -4.32 -0.16 -4.46
C LEU A 116 -4.95 -0.49 -3.11
N VAL A 117 -4.18 -1.08 -2.19
CA VAL A 117 -4.64 -1.33 -0.81
C VAL A 117 -5.00 -0.02 -0.11
N GLU A 118 -4.12 0.99 -0.17
CA GLU A 118 -4.37 2.31 0.43
C GLU A 118 -5.68 2.94 -0.11
N ALA A 119 -5.86 2.93 -1.43
CA ALA A 119 -7.06 3.48 -2.07
C ALA A 119 -8.34 2.73 -1.68
N LYS A 120 -8.29 1.39 -1.63
CA LYS A 120 -9.43 0.57 -1.19
C LYS A 120 -9.76 0.79 0.28
N SER A 121 -8.75 0.96 1.13
CA SER A 121 -8.94 1.29 2.55
C SER A 121 -9.56 2.67 2.71
N ARG A 122 -9.10 3.67 1.95
CA ARG A 122 -9.70 5.00 1.93
C ARG A 122 -11.19 4.92 1.61
N GLU A 123 -11.53 4.30 0.49
CA GLU A 123 -12.92 4.18 0.05
C GLU A 123 -13.78 3.53 1.12
N ARG A 124 -13.30 2.43 1.71
CA ARG A 124 -13.98 1.73 2.80
C ARG A 124 -14.22 2.63 4.01
N TYR A 125 -13.19 3.31 4.51
CA TYR A 125 -13.31 4.10 5.74
C TYR A 125 -14.12 5.38 5.54
N VAL A 126 -13.98 6.05 4.39
CA VAL A 126 -14.83 7.19 4.03
C VAL A 126 -16.28 6.75 3.92
N TRP A 127 -16.55 5.64 3.22
CA TRP A 127 -17.90 5.11 3.12
C TRP A 127 -18.48 4.76 4.49
N THR A 128 -17.71 4.07 5.35
CA THR A 128 -18.12 3.75 6.71
C THR A 128 -18.42 4.99 7.53
N LEU A 129 -17.58 6.02 7.46
CA LEU A 129 -17.81 7.29 8.16
C LEU A 129 -19.12 7.93 7.69
N VAL A 130 -19.27 8.16 6.40
CA VAL A 130 -20.44 8.84 5.82
C VAL A 130 -21.74 8.12 6.19
N ASN A 131 -21.75 6.80 6.07
CA ASN A 131 -22.91 5.98 6.42
C ASN A 131 -23.12 5.86 7.94
N GLY A 132 -22.04 5.93 8.71
CA GLY A 132 -22.04 5.92 10.17
C GLY A 132 -22.59 7.20 10.78
N LEU A 133 -22.55 8.34 10.09
CA LEU A 133 -23.10 9.62 10.58
C LEU A 133 -24.63 9.59 10.80
N ALA A 134 -25.33 8.54 10.36
CA ALA A 134 -26.72 8.31 10.76
C ALA A 134 -26.85 7.91 12.26
N ASP A 135 -25.81 7.30 12.82
CA ASP A 135 -25.72 6.89 14.23
C ASP A 135 -25.23 8.06 15.10
N GLU A 136 -25.85 8.24 16.27
CA GLU A 136 -25.53 9.36 17.18
C GLU A 136 -24.10 9.27 17.74
N GLU A 137 -23.66 8.06 18.06
CA GLU A 137 -22.32 7.76 18.56
C GLU A 137 -21.23 8.24 17.60
N MET A 138 -21.36 7.92 16.30
CA MET A 138 -20.40 8.34 15.27
C MET A 138 -20.41 9.85 15.06
N ARG A 139 -21.60 10.49 15.07
CA ARG A 139 -21.71 11.96 14.95
C ARG A 139 -21.00 12.68 16.09
N ASN A 140 -21.21 12.20 17.32
CA ASN A 140 -20.60 12.80 18.50
C ASN A 140 -19.08 12.65 18.46
N ALA A 141 -18.57 11.46 18.11
CA ALA A 141 -17.14 11.22 17.93
C ALA A 141 -16.53 12.10 16.83
N TYR A 142 -17.22 12.26 15.70
CA TYR A 142 -16.76 13.14 14.62
C TYR A 142 -16.72 14.62 15.06
N ALA A 143 -17.75 15.11 15.72
CA ALA A 143 -17.81 16.48 16.22
C ALA A 143 -16.70 16.78 17.25
N SER A 144 -16.30 15.80 18.06
CA SER A 144 -15.21 15.95 19.04
C SER A 144 -13.81 15.75 18.46
N SER A 145 -13.68 15.32 17.19
CA SER A 145 -12.40 14.99 16.55
C SER A 145 -11.69 16.18 15.88
N SER A 146 -12.20 17.41 16.08
CA SER A 146 -11.68 18.67 15.49
C SER A 146 -10.52 19.27 16.28
#